data_AF-A0A952P081-F1
#
_entry.id   AF-A0A952P081-F1
#
_cell.length_a   1.000
_cell.length_b   1.000
_cell.length_c   1.000
_cell.angle_alpha   90.00
_cell.angle_beta   90.00
_cell.angle_gamma   90.00
#
_symmetry.space_group_name_H-M   'P 1'
#
loop_
_entity.id
_entity.type
_entity.pdbx_description
1 polymer ?
#
loop_
_entity_poly.entity_id
_entity_poly.type
_entity_poly.pdbx_seq_one_letter_code
_entity_poly.pdbx_strand_id
1 'polypeptide(L)'
;MLADALWIRSLQDFDYCEKLVNQRDCRSGSWLYQVLEVITDLSPYFRMAYSAGSMALTVIISDIEGASKFFDKAVARFPTDWEISYKAAYHAIYEEKDLEKGARLVEVAAQNGAPDWVHVLAGRLYTQAGQREMAELLARNLEAAGEDPKIVEAIRARIRENQR
;
A
#
# COMPACT_ATOMS: atom_id res chain seq x y z
N MET A 1 -12.34 -24.46 -3.17
CA MET A 1 -11.53 -25.58 -3.72
C MET A 1 -10.70 -25.17 -4.94
N LEU A 2 -11.29 -24.63 -6.03
CA LEU A 2 -10.50 -24.19 -7.20
C LEU A 2 -9.57 -23.02 -6.86
N ALA A 3 -10.06 -21.99 -6.16
CA ALA A 3 -9.25 -20.88 -5.69
C ALA A 3 -8.07 -21.35 -4.81
N ASP A 4 -8.30 -22.34 -3.95
CA ASP A 4 -7.25 -22.92 -3.09
C ASP A 4 -6.18 -23.67 -3.91
N ALA A 5 -6.60 -24.45 -4.91
CA ALA A 5 -5.68 -25.15 -5.81
C ALA A 5 -4.83 -24.17 -6.64
N LEU A 6 -5.46 -23.11 -7.15
CA LEU A 6 -4.77 -22.03 -7.86
C LEU A 6 -3.81 -21.29 -6.93
N TRP A 7 -4.18 -21.06 -5.67
CA TRP A 7 -3.31 -20.42 -4.69
C TRP A 7 -2.06 -21.26 -4.37
N ILE A 8 -2.24 -22.57 -4.15
CA ILE A 8 -1.11 -23.49 -3.95
C ILE A 8 -0.20 -23.52 -5.18
N ARG A 9 -0.79 -23.47 -6.39
CA ARG A 9 0.01 -23.37 -7.62
C ARG A 9 0.74 -22.04 -7.71
N SER A 10 0.08 -20.91 -7.40
CA SER A 10 0.73 -19.60 -7.39
C SER A 10 1.91 -19.56 -6.45
N LEU A 11 1.78 -20.09 -5.23
CA LEU A 11 2.87 -20.11 -4.26
C LEU A 11 4.14 -20.83 -4.75
N GLN A 12 3.99 -21.85 -5.59
CA GLN A 12 5.13 -22.57 -6.19
C GLN A 12 5.81 -21.80 -7.31
N ASP A 13 5.11 -20.83 -7.90
CA ASP A 13 5.53 -20.05 -9.06
C ASP A 13 5.62 -18.54 -8.70
N PHE A 14 5.75 -18.20 -7.42
CA PHE A 14 5.75 -16.80 -6.95
C PHE A 14 6.92 -15.97 -7.48
N ASP A 15 8.03 -16.63 -7.80
CA ASP A 15 9.24 -16.04 -8.40
C ASP A 15 9.26 -16.16 -9.94
N TYR A 16 8.24 -16.77 -10.52
CA TYR A 16 8.16 -16.95 -11.96
C TYR A 16 7.78 -15.64 -12.66
N CYS A 17 8.68 -15.19 -13.53
CA CYS A 17 8.41 -14.12 -14.48
C CYS A 17 8.57 -14.64 -15.91
N GLU A 18 7.53 -14.53 -16.74
CA GLU A 18 7.56 -15.05 -18.11
C GLU A 18 8.51 -14.26 -19.01
N LYS A 19 8.62 -12.95 -18.76
CA LYS A 19 9.43 -12.05 -19.56
C LYS A 19 9.83 -10.82 -18.75
N LEU A 20 11.13 -10.65 -18.59
CA LEU A 20 11.71 -9.41 -18.08
C LEU A 20 11.65 -8.32 -19.17
N VAL A 21 11.32 -7.10 -18.76
CA VAL A 21 11.35 -5.91 -19.63
C VAL A 21 12.62 -5.08 -19.46
N ASN A 22 13.33 -5.28 -18.35
CA ASN A 22 14.67 -4.76 -18.10
C ASN A 22 15.45 -5.75 -17.21
N GLN A 23 16.51 -5.32 -16.51
CA GLN A 23 17.33 -6.21 -15.68
C GLN A 23 16.59 -6.79 -14.46
N ARG A 24 15.47 -6.20 -14.04
CA ARG A 24 14.75 -6.55 -12.81
C ARG A 24 13.24 -6.74 -13.01
N ASP A 25 12.61 -5.91 -13.82
CA ASP A 25 11.15 -5.80 -13.83
C ASP A 25 10.52 -6.83 -14.76
N CYS A 26 9.49 -7.51 -14.26
CA CYS A 26 8.66 -8.37 -15.08
C CYS A 26 7.70 -7.54 -15.94
N ARG A 27 7.25 -8.11 -17.06
CA ARG A 27 6.20 -7.47 -17.85
C ARG A 27 4.94 -7.29 -17.02
N SER A 28 4.21 -6.23 -17.33
CA SER A 28 2.85 -6.00 -16.84
C SER A 28 1.90 -7.12 -17.22
N GLY A 29 1.06 -7.52 -16.28
CA GLY A 29 0.09 -8.61 -16.49
C GLY A 29 0.79 -9.97 -16.57
N SER A 30 1.72 -10.19 -15.66
CA SER A 30 2.39 -11.47 -15.42
C SER A 30 1.38 -12.59 -15.16
N TRP A 31 1.85 -13.83 -15.28
CA TRP A 31 1.09 -15.03 -14.95
C TRP A 31 0.59 -14.96 -13.51
N LEU A 32 1.43 -14.50 -12.58
CA LEU A 32 1.06 -14.38 -11.18
C LEU A 32 -0.10 -13.40 -11.00
N TYR A 33 -0.06 -12.24 -11.67
CA TYR A 33 -1.16 -11.26 -11.64
C TYR A 33 -2.47 -11.88 -12.14
N GLN A 34 -2.43 -12.56 -13.29
CA GLN A 34 -3.61 -13.19 -13.89
C GLN A 34 -4.21 -14.27 -12.97
N VAL A 35 -3.36 -15.09 -12.35
CA VAL A 35 -3.81 -16.15 -11.44
C VAL A 35 -4.40 -15.55 -10.15
N LEU A 36 -3.80 -14.50 -9.61
CA LEU A 36 -4.32 -13.78 -8.45
C LEU A 36 -5.68 -13.13 -8.73
N GLU A 37 -5.88 -12.58 -9.93
CA GLU A 37 -7.20 -12.08 -10.35
C GLU A 37 -8.24 -13.21 -10.32
N VAL A 38 -7.95 -14.36 -10.93
CA VAL A 38 -8.86 -15.52 -10.93
C VAL A 38 -9.13 -16.04 -9.52
N ILE A 39 -8.11 -16.14 -8.66
CA ILE A 39 -8.26 -16.58 -7.27
C ILE A 39 -9.22 -15.65 -6.52
N THR A 40 -9.03 -14.34 -6.66
CA THR A 40 -9.80 -13.34 -5.92
C THR A 40 -11.20 -13.12 -6.49
N ASP A 41 -11.42 -13.38 -7.78
CA ASP A 41 -12.77 -13.39 -8.37
C ASP A 41 -13.57 -14.61 -7.88
N LEU A 42 -12.91 -15.78 -7.79
CA LEU A 42 -13.52 -17.02 -7.28
C LEU A 42 -13.74 -16.98 -5.77
N SER A 43 -12.85 -16.33 -5.02
CA SER A 43 -12.91 -16.23 -3.55
C SER A 43 -12.61 -14.80 -3.08
N PRO A 44 -13.59 -13.88 -3.15
CA PRO A 44 -13.36 -12.45 -2.92
C PRO A 44 -12.97 -12.06 -1.50
N TYR A 45 -13.14 -12.96 -0.53
CA TYR A 45 -12.73 -12.75 0.86
C TYR A 45 -11.42 -13.47 1.22
N PHE A 46 -10.71 -14.00 0.22
CA PHE A 46 -9.42 -14.64 0.44
C PHE A 46 -8.30 -13.60 0.67
N ARG A 47 -8.33 -12.96 1.84
CA ARG A 47 -7.42 -11.88 2.24
C ARG A 47 -5.95 -12.18 1.97
N MET A 48 -5.51 -13.41 2.20
CA MET A 48 -4.11 -13.81 2.02
C MET A 48 -3.65 -13.66 0.55
N ALA A 49 -4.50 -13.99 -0.42
CA ALA A 49 -4.19 -13.83 -1.83
C ALA A 49 -3.97 -12.35 -2.18
N TYR A 50 -4.81 -11.44 -1.65
CA TYR A 50 -4.61 -10.00 -1.79
C TYR A 50 -3.33 -9.54 -1.10
N SER A 51 -3.16 -9.84 0.19
CA SER A 51 -2.04 -9.29 0.97
C SER A 51 -0.68 -9.82 0.53
N ALA A 52 -0.53 -11.14 0.42
CA ALA A 52 0.74 -11.77 0.04
C ALA A 52 0.94 -11.75 -1.48
N GLY A 53 -0.11 -11.90 -2.28
CA GLY A 53 -0.03 -11.84 -3.74
C GLY A 53 0.39 -10.46 -4.24
N SER A 54 -0.19 -9.36 -3.72
CA SER A 54 0.27 -8.02 -4.08
C SER A 54 1.75 -7.79 -3.73
N MET A 55 2.19 -8.28 -2.57
CA MET A 55 3.60 -8.21 -2.17
C MET A 55 4.52 -9.05 -3.07
N ALA A 56 4.07 -10.21 -3.53
CA ALA A 56 4.82 -11.02 -4.48
C ALA A 56 4.98 -10.29 -5.84
N LEU A 57 3.90 -9.69 -6.35
CA LEU A 57 3.95 -8.87 -7.56
C LEU A 57 4.93 -7.71 -7.44
N THR A 58 4.93 -6.98 -6.32
CA THR A 58 5.79 -5.80 -6.16
C THR A 58 7.25 -6.14 -5.84
N VAL A 59 7.52 -7.08 -4.92
CA VAL A 59 8.86 -7.28 -4.35
C VAL A 59 9.58 -8.47 -4.97
N ILE A 60 8.86 -9.53 -5.37
CA ILE A 60 9.50 -10.77 -5.84
C ILE A 60 9.78 -10.68 -7.34
N ILE A 61 8.76 -10.41 -8.14
CA ILE A 61 8.90 -10.39 -9.62
C ILE A 61 8.90 -8.98 -10.20
N SER A 62 8.60 -7.96 -9.40
CA SER A 62 8.54 -6.57 -9.83
C SER A 62 7.65 -6.36 -11.08
N ASP A 63 6.48 -7.00 -11.12
CA ASP A 63 5.37 -6.62 -12.01
C ASP A 63 4.70 -5.36 -11.43
N ILE A 64 5.31 -4.20 -11.68
CA ILE A 64 4.94 -2.95 -11.00
C ILE A 64 3.50 -2.53 -11.34
N GLU A 65 3.12 -2.56 -12.62
CA GLU A 65 1.77 -2.18 -13.03
C GLU A 65 0.72 -3.20 -12.57
N GLY A 66 1.04 -4.50 -12.62
CA GLY A 66 0.17 -5.55 -12.08
C GLY A 66 -0.01 -5.41 -10.57
N ALA A 67 1.06 -5.14 -9.83
CA ALA A 67 1.01 -4.85 -8.40
C ALA A 67 0.15 -3.63 -8.08
N SER A 68 0.29 -2.54 -8.83
CA SER A 68 -0.50 -1.32 -8.68
C SER A 68 -2.01 -1.62 -8.76
N LYS A 69 -2.43 -2.26 -9.86
CA LYS A 69 -3.84 -2.66 -10.08
C LYS A 69 -4.35 -3.60 -8.98
N PHE A 70 -3.51 -4.55 -8.57
CA PHE A 70 -3.91 -5.55 -7.60
C PHE A 70 -3.97 -4.98 -6.17
N PHE A 71 -3.08 -4.04 -5.80
CA PHE A 71 -3.19 -3.27 -4.56
C PHE A 71 -4.43 -2.40 -4.53
N ASP A 72 -4.77 -1.72 -5.64
CA ASP A 72 -6.00 -0.92 -5.71
C ASP A 72 -7.24 -1.82 -5.50
N LYS A 73 -7.27 -3.02 -6.11
CA LYS A 73 -8.31 -4.04 -5.86
C LYS A 73 -8.33 -4.51 -4.40
N ALA A 74 -7.16 -4.72 -3.80
CA ALA A 74 -7.02 -5.16 -2.40
C ALA A 74 -7.56 -4.12 -1.41
N VAL A 75 -7.17 -2.85 -1.57
CA VAL A 75 -7.62 -1.73 -0.74
C VAL A 75 -9.13 -1.53 -0.89
N ALA A 76 -9.67 -1.62 -2.10
CA ALA A 76 -11.12 -1.54 -2.32
C ALA A 76 -11.89 -2.67 -1.64
N ARG A 77 -11.33 -3.88 -1.57
CA ARG A 77 -11.95 -5.04 -0.92
C ARG A 77 -11.83 -5.01 0.61
N PHE A 78 -10.70 -4.52 1.12
CA PHE A 78 -10.38 -4.49 2.55
C PHE A 78 -10.01 -3.07 2.99
N PRO A 79 -10.96 -2.12 2.93
CA PRO A 79 -10.67 -0.70 3.15
C PRO A 79 -10.23 -0.39 4.59
N THR A 80 -10.60 -1.23 5.56
CA THR A 80 -10.23 -1.07 6.97
C THR A 80 -9.06 -1.96 7.38
N ASP A 81 -8.41 -2.63 6.43
CA ASP A 81 -7.25 -3.48 6.72
C ASP A 81 -5.98 -2.65 6.60
N TRP A 82 -5.50 -2.17 7.75
CA TRP A 82 -4.36 -1.28 7.79
C TRP A 82 -3.10 -1.91 7.19
N GLU A 83 -2.91 -3.23 7.29
CA GLU A 83 -1.73 -3.89 6.73
C GLU A 83 -1.72 -3.85 5.21
N ILE A 84 -2.89 -4.07 4.59
CA ILE A 84 -3.06 -3.98 3.13
C ILE A 84 -2.80 -2.55 2.68
N SER A 85 -3.41 -1.56 3.34
CA SER A 85 -3.21 -0.14 3.02
C SER A 85 -1.74 0.27 3.20
N TYR A 86 -1.08 -0.19 4.25
CA TYR A 86 0.34 0.10 4.49
C TYR A 86 1.26 -0.54 3.43
N LYS A 87 0.98 -1.78 3.01
CA LYS A 87 1.73 -2.45 1.92
C LYS A 87 1.48 -1.78 0.56
N ALA A 88 0.25 -1.35 0.30
CA ALA A 88 -0.08 -0.56 -0.89
C ALA A 88 0.66 0.79 -0.88
N ALA A 89 0.77 1.43 0.29
CA ALA A 89 1.54 2.67 0.45
C ALA A 89 3.03 2.45 0.13
N TYR A 90 3.62 1.33 0.59
CA TYR A 90 4.99 0.96 0.23
C TYR A 90 5.15 0.90 -1.28
N HIS A 91 4.26 0.18 -1.98
CA HIS A 91 4.32 0.09 -3.44
C HIS A 91 4.22 1.46 -4.11
N ALA A 92 3.27 2.29 -3.70
CA ALA A 92 3.10 3.64 -4.24
C ALA A 92 4.36 4.50 -4.05
N ILE A 93 4.94 4.50 -2.85
CA ILE A 93 6.12 5.31 -2.51
C ILE A 93 7.36 4.84 -3.27
N TYR A 94 7.62 3.53 -3.26
CA TYR A 94 8.91 2.99 -3.69
C TYR A 94 8.93 2.57 -5.14
N GLU A 95 7.84 2.06 -5.68
CA GLU A 95 7.79 1.55 -7.05
C GLU A 95 7.13 2.56 -7.99
N GLU A 96 5.95 3.10 -7.63
CA GLU A 96 5.24 4.09 -8.47
C GLU A 96 5.85 5.50 -8.37
N LYS A 97 6.66 5.76 -7.33
CA LYS A 97 7.18 7.09 -6.97
C LYS A 97 6.07 8.13 -6.72
N ASP A 98 4.89 7.67 -6.34
CA ASP A 98 3.72 8.49 -6.02
C ASP A 98 3.65 8.69 -4.49
N LEU A 99 4.36 9.70 -4.01
CA LEU A 99 4.35 10.07 -2.59
C LEU A 99 2.98 10.54 -2.10
N GLU A 100 2.17 11.12 -2.97
CA GLU A 100 0.83 11.60 -2.64
C GLU A 100 -0.12 10.42 -2.38
N LYS A 101 -0.17 9.44 -3.30
CA LYS A 101 -0.92 8.19 -3.10
C LYS A 101 -0.38 7.44 -1.89
N GLY A 102 0.94 7.37 -1.73
CA GLY A 102 1.58 6.82 -0.55
C GLY A 102 1.09 7.45 0.75
N ALA A 103 1.12 8.78 0.85
CA ALA A 103 0.68 9.52 2.04
C ALA A 103 -0.79 9.21 2.41
N ARG A 104 -1.68 9.21 1.40
CA ARG A 104 -3.09 8.83 1.59
C ARG A 104 -3.26 7.42 2.14
N LEU A 105 -2.55 6.45 1.57
CA LEU A 105 -2.65 5.04 1.99
C LEU A 105 -2.06 4.83 3.40
N VAL A 106 -1.00 5.53 3.76
CA VAL A 106 -0.47 5.54 5.14
C VAL A 106 -1.47 6.17 6.11
N GLU A 107 -2.12 7.28 5.75
CA GLU A 107 -3.16 7.89 6.58
C GLU A 107 -4.32 6.90 6.80
N VAL A 108 -4.81 6.26 5.74
CA VAL A 108 -5.84 5.22 5.84
C VAL A 108 -5.40 4.08 6.76
N ALA A 109 -4.15 3.62 6.66
CA ALA A 109 -3.63 2.60 7.55
C ALA A 109 -3.64 3.07 9.02
N ALA A 110 -3.17 4.29 9.29
CA ALA A 110 -3.15 4.87 10.63
C ALA A 110 -4.56 4.95 11.24
N GLN A 111 -5.55 5.44 10.48
CA GLN A 111 -6.95 5.54 10.91
C GLN A 111 -7.62 4.19 11.19
N ASN A 112 -7.06 3.08 10.69
CA ASN A 112 -7.63 1.74 10.81
C ASN A 112 -6.82 0.81 11.73
N GLY A 113 -6.09 1.38 12.69
CA GLY A 113 -5.47 0.62 13.78
C GLY A 113 -4.01 0.22 13.52
N ALA A 114 -3.33 0.85 12.56
CA ALA A 114 -1.87 0.79 12.54
C ALA A 114 -1.29 1.52 13.77
N PRO A 115 -0.05 1.21 14.20
CA PRO A 115 0.54 1.85 15.38
C PRO A 115 0.62 3.39 15.25
N ASP A 116 0.49 4.10 16.36
CA ASP A 116 0.37 5.57 16.42
C ASP A 116 1.41 6.35 15.62
N TRP A 117 2.65 5.86 15.56
CA TRP A 117 3.74 6.50 14.80
C TRP A 117 3.43 6.61 13.30
N VAL A 118 2.51 5.80 12.77
CA VAL A 118 2.08 5.80 11.38
C VAL A 118 1.34 7.10 11.04
N HIS A 119 0.65 7.74 12.00
CA HIS A 119 0.11 9.10 11.81
C HIS A 119 1.20 10.13 11.53
N VAL A 120 2.31 10.05 12.27
CA VAL A 120 3.47 10.93 12.07
C VAL A 120 4.11 10.67 10.71
N LEU A 121 4.17 9.40 10.29
CA LEU A 121 4.64 9.04 8.95
C LEU A 121 3.75 9.65 7.85
N ALA A 122 2.42 9.57 7.97
CA ALA A 122 1.49 10.18 7.02
C ALA A 122 1.73 11.69 6.90
N GLY A 123 1.81 12.40 8.03
CA GLY A 123 2.11 13.84 8.04
C GLY A 123 3.45 14.19 7.39
N ARG A 124 4.49 13.38 7.62
CA ARG A 124 5.79 13.53 6.94
C ARG A 124 5.66 13.34 5.43
N LEU A 125 4.98 12.29 4.98
CA LEU A 125 4.82 11.98 3.56
C LEU A 125 4.01 13.07 2.84
N TYR A 126 2.91 13.55 3.43
CA TYR A 126 2.17 14.68 2.90
C TYR A 126 3.04 15.92 2.73
N THR A 127 3.86 16.23 3.74
CA THR A 127 4.76 17.38 3.69
C THR A 127 5.83 17.20 2.60
N GLN A 128 6.38 16.00 2.43
CA GLN A 128 7.35 15.67 1.38
C GLN A 128 6.73 15.67 -0.03
N ALA A 129 5.45 15.32 -0.15
CA ALA A 129 4.69 15.39 -1.39
C ALA A 129 4.23 16.83 -1.75
N GLY A 130 4.59 17.84 -0.95
CA GLY A 130 4.13 19.22 -1.13
C GLY A 130 2.67 19.46 -0.71
N GLN A 131 2.00 18.47 -0.14
CA GLN A 131 0.61 18.52 0.31
C GLN A 131 0.49 19.03 1.75
N ARG A 132 0.99 20.25 1.99
CA ARG A 132 1.02 20.85 3.33
C ARG A 132 -0.37 20.94 3.96
N GLU A 133 -1.37 21.33 3.18
CA GLU A 133 -2.75 21.46 3.64
C GLU A 133 -3.31 20.14 4.17
N MET A 134 -2.95 19.01 3.55
CA MET A 134 -3.34 17.67 3.99
C MET A 134 -2.65 17.30 5.31
N ALA A 135 -1.36 17.62 5.46
CA ALA A 135 -0.65 17.41 6.73
C ALA A 135 -1.25 18.25 7.87
N GLU A 136 -1.62 19.50 7.61
CA GLU A 136 -2.30 20.35 8.59
C GLU A 136 -3.70 19.84 8.93
N LEU A 137 -4.45 19.36 7.94
CA LEU A 137 -5.77 18.76 8.13
C LEU A 137 -5.69 17.52 9.01
N LEU A 138 -4.74 16.62 8.74
CA LEU A 138 -4.47 15.44 9.57
C LEU A 138 -4.20 15.84 11.02
N ALA A 139 -3.29 16.80 11.26
CA ALA A 139 -2.98 17.27 12.61
C ALA A 139 -4.21 17.84 13.34
N ARG A 140 -5.05 18.62 12.65
CA ARG A 140 -6.31 19.15 13.23
C ARG A 140 -7.31 18.04 13.57
N ASN A 141 -7.45 17.04 12.69
CA ASN A 141 -8.36 15.92 12.91
C ASN A 141 -7.94 15.08 14.12
N LEU A 142 -6.63 14.81 14.27
CA LEU A 142 -6.09 14.08 15.42
C LEU A 142 -6.28 14.87 16.74
N GLU A 143 -6.04 16.18 16.71
CA GLU A 143 -6.28 17.06 17.86
C GLU A 143 -7.76 17.08 18.26
N ALA A 144 -8.67 17.17 17.28
CA ALA A 144 -10.11 17.12 17.52
C ALA A 144 -10.59 15.75 18.03
N ALA A 145 -9.92 14.66 17.63
CA ALA A 145 -10.20 13.31 18.10
C ALA A 145 -9.64 13.03 19.51
N GLY A 146 -8.84 13.95 20.08
CA GLY A 146 -8.25 13.79 21.41
C GLY A 146 -7.05 12.85 21.46
N GLU A 147 -6.36 12.66 20.33
CA GLU A 147 -5.14 11.86 20.24
C GLU A 147 -3.97 12.46 21.03
N ASP A 148 -2.90 11.67 21.27
CA ASP A 148 -1.72 12.12 22.02
C ASP A 148 -1.17 13.45 21.43
N PRO A 149 -1.13 14.54 22.21
CA PRO A 149 -0.59 15.82 21.77
C PRO A 149 0.83 15.74 21.19
N LYS A 150 1.63 14.74 21.61
CA LYS A 150 2.97 14.51 21.05
C LYS A 150 2.94 14.13 19.58
N ILE A 151 1.95 13.36 19.13
CA ILE A 151 1.78 12.97 17.73
C ILE A 151 1.43 14.22 16.91
N VAL A 152 0.47 15.00 17.38
CA VAL A 152 0.05 16.25 16.73
C VAL A 152 1.22 17.22 16.61
N GLU A 153 1.99 17.42 17.67
CA GLU A 153 3.14 18.32 17.66
C GLU A 153 4.26 17.79 16.75
N ALA A 154 4.50 16.47 16.70
CA ALA A 154 5.48 15.87 15.80
C ALA A 154 5.12 16.14 14.31
N ILE A 155 3.84 16.03 13.95
CA ILE A 155 3.37 16.36 12.60
C ILE A 155 3.58 17.86 12.31
N ARG A 156 3.15 18.74 13.23
CA ARG A 156 3.30 20.20 13.09
C ARG A 156 4.77 20.63 12.98
N ALA A 157 5.67 20.01 13.74
CA ALA A 157 7.10 20.25 13.65
C ALA A 157 7.63 19.96 12.24
N ARG A 158 7.21 18.83 11.65
CA ARG A 158 7.64 18.44 10.31
C ARG A 158 7.15 19.39 9.22
N ILE A 159 5.93 19.90 9.36
CA ILE A 159 5.37 20.93 8.47
C ILE A 159 6.23 22.20 8.48
N ARG A 160 6.73 22.62 9.65
CA ARG A 160 7.58 23.81 9.80
C ARG A 160 8.99 23.62 9.24
N GLU A 161 9.58 22.43 9.42
CA GLU A 161 10.93 22.12 8.91
C GLU A 161 11.03 22.24 7.39
N ASN A 162 9.98 21.85 6.67
CA ASN A 162 9.94 21.88 5.20
C ASN A 162 9.62 23.27 4.61
N GLN A 163 9.70 24.34 5.42
CA GLN A 163 9.50 25.73 5.01
C GLN A 163 10.81 26.47 4.68
N ARG A 164 11.97 25.84 4.89
CA ARG A 164 13.30 26.38 4.60
C ARG A 164 13.82 25.84 3.28
#